data_AF-T0QNM1-F1
#
_entry.id   AF-T0QNM1-F1
#
_cell.length_a   1.000
_cell.length_b   1.000
_cell.length_c   1.000
_cell.angle_alpha   90.00
_cell.angle_beta   90.00
_cell.angle_gamma   90.00
#
_symmetry.space_group_name_H-M   'P 1'
#
loop_
_entity.id
_entity.type
_entity.pdbx_description
1 polymer ?
#
loop_
_entity_poly.entity_id
_entity_poly.type
_entity_poly.pdbx_seq_one_letter_code
_entity_poly.pdbx_strand_id
1 'polypeptide(L)'
;MAPTNAGTKRPSGGASDKAAKKPKFDKKDGKSTEKKPFVKKPFNKDGKSSKEPIDYKLQRKMNRPHYEVVKRAKEIWNIIRERNVEKPKRTALCDELYGLVQGKIYDVAAKHDASRVIQSLLKFGSPAQRSGAVKELQPYILELSKMQYGYFLVQKMLKYGGKDDRALIVKEMTGHVVKLGTHNVAANILEAAHEYLQPRQLSGLKLEFYGKEFALFKGEYEAKGAKKTLADIVAQSPSKKEEILLHVADILNKMIDKQLLGMSYVQSLLLEYMTVASADQVNAMVPNVRDAAVALLATRNGAKVVTMTLALGNPKDRKRVIKTLKDKVLEATNHISGYLVIMRVMDVVDDTVLVQKSVLSELHGHWHEVALHPNGAKLLLQLLSPLNSKYLGPDEIALLQPPMIPGSDGEMVVNYKKDPAVRRKELWKGLQPTIEAMCTEHAAELLRSKMGGHVLYEVLKATENAGLLTAVAAAIVADEPEEGAEPLYSDVLAHKHLQRMLKDTKLSAALLSALSPATIGDWAASNRGAFVLVAFLEHEASKKTLLSAVKAKKLSKEAKAQAGTKLLLEKLDL
;
A
#
# COMPACT_ATOMS: atom_id res chain seq x y z
N MET A 1 -11.38 67.76 -7.06
CA MET A 1 -11.25 68.67 -5.90
C MET A 1 -10.72 67.86 -4.73
N ALA A 2 -9.85 68.46 -3.91
CA ALA A 2 -9.13 67.84 -2.80
C ALA A 2 -9.50 68.57 -1.47
N PRO A 3 -9.00 68.16 -0.29
CA PRO A 3 -8.92 66.79 0.26
C PRO A 3 -9.29 66.73 1.77
N THR A 4 -9.40 65.50 2.30
CA THR A 4 -9.11 65.22 3.73
C THR A 4 -8.27 63.95 3.88
N ASN A 5 -6.99 64.15 4.23
CA ASN A 5 -6.18 63.53 5.30
C ASN A 5 -6.63 62.19 5.93
N ALA A 6 -5.78 61.28 6.43
CA ALA A 6 -4.32 61.02 6.38
C ALA A 6 -4.08 59.64 7.05
N GLY A 7 -2.92 58.95 7.02
CA GLY A 7 -1.58 59.18 6.45
C GLY A 7 -0.72 57.90 6.59
N THR A 8 0.62 57.97 6.49
CA THR A 8 1.51 56.79 6.68
C THR A 8 2.87 57.15 7.33
N LYS A 9 3.43 56.24 8.17
CA LYS A 9 4.79 55.63 8.05
C LYS A 9 5.33 54.94 9.34
N ARG A 10 6.23 53.97 9.12
CA ARG A 10 7.18 53.28 10.05
C ARG A 10 8.35 54.22 10.46
N PRO A 11 9.31 53.93 11.39
CA PRO A 11 9.90 52.59 11.69
C PRO A 11 10.50 52.26 13.11
N SER A 12 10.95 51.00 13.24
CA SER A 12 12.16 50.47 13.94
C SER A 12 12.46 50.67 15.45
N GLY A 13 12.58 49.52 16.16
CA GLY A 13 13.79 49.12 16.90
C GLY A 13 13.90 49.42 18.41
N GLY A 14 14.17 48.38 19.23
CA GLY A 14 14.58 48.54 20.64
C GLY A 14 14.28 47.31 21.53
N ALA A 15 15.25 46.89 22.36
CA ALA A 15 15.18 45.67 23.18
C ALA A 15 14.71 45.89 24.64
N SER A 16 14.21 44.83 25.31
CA SER A 16 14.77 44.28 26.58
C SER A 16 13.83 43.32 27.35
N ASP A 17 14.41 42.32 28.00
CA ASP A 17 13.74 41.32 28.85
C ASP A 17 13.21 41.86 30.17
N LYS A 18 12.09 41.29 30.68
CA LYS A 18 11.84 41.15 32.13
C LYS A 18 11.14 39.84 32.50
N ALA A 19 11.81 39.05 33.33
CA ALA A 19 11.27 37.83 33.94
C ALA A 19 10.44 38.11 35.21
N ALA A 20 9.43 37.27 35.48
CA ALA A 20 8.58 37.38 36.66
C ALA A 20 9.22 36.76 37.93
N LYS A 21 9.03 37.41 39.09
CA LYS A 21 9.53 36.95 40.41
C LYS A 21 8.45 36.20 41.21
N LYS A 22 8.87 35.22 42.00
CA LYS A 22 8.03 34.49 42.98
C LYS A 22 7.81 35.30 44.28
N PRO A 23 6.76 35.00 45.08
CA PRO A 23 6.43 35.74 46.30
C PRO A 23 7.39 35.45 47.48
N LYS A 24 7.44 36.38 48.44
CA LYS A 24 8.10 36.23 49.75
C LYS A 24 7.13 35.62 50.77
N PHE A 25 7.67 35.07 51.85
CA PHE A 25 6.95 34.76 53.09
C PHE A 25 7.69 35.38 54.29
N ASP A 26 6.95 35.78 55.32
CA ASP A 26 7.42 36.62 56.42
C ASP A 26 8.25 35.90 57.51
N LYS A 27 8.92 36.70 58.35
CA LYS A 27 9.68 36.28 59.53
C LYS A 27 9.19 36.99 60.79
N LYS A 28 8.87 36.22 61.83
CA LYS A 28 8.96 36.50 63.28
C LYS A 28 8.54 35.21 64.02
N ASP A 29 8.99 34.87 65.24
CA ASP A 29 9.90 35.50 66.19
C ASP A 29 10.98 34.49 66.67
N GLY A 30 11.97 34.95 67.44
CA GLY A 30 13.10 34.12 67.90
C GLY A 30 13.10 33.80 69.40
N LYS A 31 13.87 32.78 69.78
CA LYS A 31 14.47 32.63 71.11
C LYS A 31 15.92 32.18 70.97
N SER A 32 16.81 32.75 71.76
CA SER A 32 18.26 32.62 71.70
C SER A 32 18.79 31.54 72.63
N THR A 33 19.93 30.93 72.28
CA THR A 33 20.97 30.54 73.26
C THR A 33 22.30 30.23 72.55
N GLU A 34 23.32 30.98 72.97
CA GLU A 34 24.78 30.78 72.91
C GLU A 34 25.44 29.82 71.89
N LYS A 35 26.34 30.38 71.07
CA LYS A 35 27.36 29.61 70.33
C LYS A 35 28.58 29.33 71.22
N LYS A 36 28.87 28.06 71.50
CA LYS A 36 30.18 27.65 72.02
C LYS A 36 31.28 27.79 70.95
N PRO A 37 32.54 28.10 71.32
CA PRO A 37 33.62 28.32 70.36
C PRO A 37 34.04 27.04 69.64
N PHE A 38 34.49 27.18 68.40
CA PHE A 38 34.90 26.08 67.52
C PHE A 38 36.26 25.51 67.93
N VAL A 39 36.26 24.40 68.68
CA VAL A 39 37.48 23.65 68.98
C VAL A 39 37.89 22.85 67.74
N LYS A 40 38.98 23.25 67.08
CA LYS A 40 39.65 22.40 66.08
C LYS A 40 40.20 21.15 66.79
N LYS A 41 39.62 19.98 66.53
CA LYS A 41 40.25 18.70 66.92
C LYS A 41 41.56 18.49 66.16
N PRO A 42 42.58 17.84 66.75
CA PRO A 42 43.82 17.53 66.06
C PRO A 42 43.57 16.60 64.87
N PHE A 43 44.35 16.81 63.80
CA PHE A 43 44.34 15.95 62.63
C PHE A 43 45.12 14.67 62.98
N ASN A 44 44.42 13.57 63.29
CA ASN A 44 45.08 12.30 63.57
C ASN A 44 45.62 11.72 62.25
N LYS A 45 46.93 11.46 62.18
CA LYS A 45 47.63 11.26 60.89
C LYS A 45 47.59 9.81 60.38
N ASP A 46 46.96 8.90 61.12
CA ASP A 46 46.84 7.49 60.78
C ASP A 46 45.36 7.09 60.64
N GLY A 47 44.89 7.06 59.40
CA GLY A 47 43.47 6.85 59.08
C GLY A 47 43.23 6.33 57.67
N LYS A 48 43.56 5.05 57.42
CA LYS A 48 43.08 4.33 56.24
C LYS A 48 41.55 4.17 56.32
N SER A 49 40.79 5.09 55.75
CA SER A 49 39.37 4.86 55.43
C SER A 49 39.00 5.37 54.04
N SER A 50 39.47 4.68 53.01
CA SER A 50 38.86 4.75 51.68
C SER A 50 37.49 4.06 51.71
N LYS A 51 36.47 4.74 52.24
CA LYS A 51 35.09 4.38 51.88
C LYS A 51 34.88 4.82 50.44
N GLU A 52 34.89 3.85 49.54
CA GLU A 52 34.56 4.07 48.13
C GLU A 52 33.22 4.80 47.98
N PRO A 53 33.03 5.62 46.93
CA PRO A 53 31.75 6.28 46.70
C PRO A 53 30.64 5.25 46.51
N ILE A 54 29.73 5.15 47.49
CA ILE A 54 28.60 4.23 47.43
C ILE A 54 27.68 4.66 46.28
N ASP A 55 27.68 3.90 45.18
CA ASP A 55 26.73 4.13 44.10
C ASP A 55 25.33 3.67 44.54
N TYR A 56 24.58 4.61 45.12
CA TYR A 56 23.19 4.43 45.51
C TYR A 56 22.28 3.97 44.34
N LYS A 57 22.64 4.19 43.07
CA LYS A 57 21.91 3.62 41.92
C LYS A 57 22.20 2.14 41.73
N LEU A 58 23.44 1.70 41.94
CA LEU A 58 23.81 0.28 41.94
C LEU A 58 23.17 -0.45 43.12
N GLN A 59 23.25 0.11 44.33
CA GLN A 59 22.64 -0.45 45.53
C GLN A 59 21.11 -0.61 45.38
N ARG A 60 20.41 0.39 44.82
CA ARG A 60 18.99 0.30 44.45
C ARG A 60 18.67 -0.68 43.32
N LYS A 61 19.65 -1.11 42.52
CA LYS A 61 19.49 -2.19 41.52
C LYS A 61 19.67 -3.55 42.16
N MET A 62 20.69 -3.72 43.03
CA MET A 62 20.97 -4.97 43.74
C MET A 62 19.81 -5.39 44.64
N ASN A 63 19.15 -4.43 45.30
CA ASN A 63 17.98 -4.68 46.15
C ASN A 63 16.69 -5.03 45.38
N ARG A 64 16.73 -5.25 44.06
CA ARG A 64 15.55 -5.64 43.26
C ARG A 64 15.36 -7.16 43.27
N PRO A 65 14.11 -7.66 43.29
CA PRO A 65 13.83 -9.08 43.13
C PRO A 65 14.51 -9.68 41.89
N HIS A 66 15.20 -10.81 42.08
CA HIS A 66 15.91 -11.56 41.03
C HIS A 66 17.03 -10.76 40.32
N TYR A 67 17.75 -9.88 41.02
CA TYR A 67 18.84 -9.09 40.43
C TYR A 67 19.91 -9.93 39.71
N GLU A 68 20.52 -10.92 40.39
CA GLU A 68 21.59 -11.75 39.78
C GLU A 68 21.08 -12.58 38.59
N VAL A 69 19.86 -13.12 38.67
CA VAL A 69 19.21 -13.83 37.54
C VAL A 69 19.09 -12.89 36.34
N VAL A 70 18.58 -11.67 36.53
CA VAL A 70 18.44 -10.68 35.45
C VAL A 70 19.80 -10.21 34.92
N LYS A 71 20.83 -10.11 35.77
CA LYS A 71 22.19 -9.77 35.36
C LYS A 71 22.79 -10.87 34.47
N ARG A 72 22.79 -12.13 34.92
CA ARG A 72 23.27 -13.27 34.13
C ARG A 72 22.48 -13.45 32.83
N ALA A 73 21.16 -13.33 32.88
CA ALA A 73 20.30 -13.45 31.72
C ALA A 73 20.58 -12.35 30.66
N LYS A 74 21.03 -11.15 31.07
CA LYS A 74 21.50 -10.08 30.17
C LYS A 74 22.87 -10.37 29.57
N GLU A 75 23.79 -10.97 30.31
CA GLU A 75 25.10 -11.41 29.77
C GLU A 75 24.89 -12.43 28.64
N ILE A 76 24.05 -13.44 28.88
CA ILE A 76 23.66 -14.42 27.86
C ILE A 76 22.98 -13.73 26.68
N TRP A 77 22.01 -12.84 26.94
CA TRP A 77 21.31 -12.08 25.90
C TRP A 77 22.25 -11.29 24.99
N ASN A 78 23.27 -10.65 25.57
CA ASN A 78 24.27 -9.88 24.80
C ASN A 78 24.98 -10.75 23.76
N ILE A 79 25.23 -12.03 24.06
CA ILE A 79 25.84 -12.99 23.15
C ILE A 79 24.79 -13.50 22.14
N ILE A 80 23.69 -14.14 22.58
CA ILE A 80 22.78 -14.87 21.67
C ILE A 80 22.12 -13.99 20.61
N ARG A 81 22.00 -12.68 20.86
CA ARG A 81 21.43 -11.69 19.93
C ARG A 81 22.33 -11.36 18.74
N GLU A 82 23.63 -11.63 18.83
CA GLU A 82 24.58 -11.35 17.76
C GLU A 82 24.31 -12.24 16.54
N ARG A 83 24.65 -11.75 15.34
CA ARG A 83 24.41 -12.48 14.08
C ARG A 83 25.26 -13.75 14.02
N ASN A 84 26.55 -13.63 14.34
CA ASN A 84 27.59 -14.61 14.04
C ASN A 84 27.85 -15.63 15.17
N VAL A 85 26.83 -15.95 15.99
CA VAL A 85 26.95 -17.00 17.01
C VAL A 85 26.69 -18.37 16.38
N GLU A 86 27.65 -19.29 16.56
CA GLU A 86 27.51 -20.69 16.18
C GLU A 86 26.25 -21.33 16.78
N LYS A 87 25.57 -22.17 15.98
CA LYS A 87 24.29 -22.76 16.36
C LYS A 87 24.38 -23.58 17.67
N PRO A 88 25.36 -24.47 17.90
CA PRO A 88 25.44 -25.23 19.16
C PRO A 88 25.64 -24.32 20.38
N LYS A 89 26.54 -23.33 20.28
CA LYS A 89 26.78 -22.32 21.32
C LYS A 89 25.52 -21.50 21.63
N ARG A 90 24.78 -21.07 20.60
CA ARG A 90 23.52 -20.34 20.79
C ARG A 90 22.45 -21.22 21.47
N THR A 91 22.35 -22.50 21.10
CA THR A 91 21.41 -23.45 21.75
C THR A 91 21.75 -23.65 23.22
N ALA A 92 23.00 -24.01 23.56
CA ALA A 92 23.41 -24.21 24.96
C ALA A 92 23.17 -22.96 25.84
N LEU A 93 23.44 -21.77 25.29
CA LEU A 93 23.13 -20.49 25.96
C LEU A 93 21.62 -20.23 26.11
N CYS A 94 20.79 -20.67 25.16
CA CYS A 94 19.33 -20.63 25.32
C CYS A 94 18.82 -21.63 26.37
N ASP A 95 19.47 -22.79 26.50
CA ASP A 95 19.16 -23.78 27.53
C ASP A 95 19.50 -23.25 28.94
N GLU A 96 20.70 -22.68 29.12
CA GLU A 96 21.10 -21.98 30.35
C GLU A 96 20.13 -20.82 30.66
N LEU A 97 19.83 -19.98 29.67
CA LEU A 97 18.92 -18.86 29.82
C LEU A 97 17.53 -19.29 30.27
N TYR A 98 16.98 -20.36 29.67
CA TYR A 98 15.66 -20.86 30.02
C TYR A 98 15.62 -21.33 31.48
N GLY A 99 16.59 -22.16 31.90
CA GLY A 99 16.68 -22.65 33.27
C GLY A 99 16.82 -21.53 34.32
N LEU A 100 17.49 -20.42 33.97
CA LEU A 100 17.61 -19.25 34.85
C LEU A 100 16.28 -18.50 35.04
N VAL A 101 15.45 -18.38 34.00
CA VAL A 101 14.24 -17.55 34.01
C VAL A 101 12.94 -18.32 34.28
N GLN A 102 12.94 -19.65 34.18
CA GLN A 102 11.76 -20.50 34.39
C GLN A 102 11.11 -20.25 35.77
N GLY A 103 9.79 -20.13 35.78
CA GLY A 103 8.98 -19.76 36.95
C GLY A 103 9.09 -18.29 37.38
N LYS A 104 9.76 -17.45 36.59
CA LYS A 104 10.02 -16.02 36.83
C LYS A 104 9.96 -15.20 35.53
N ILE A 105 9.47 -15.78 34.44
CA ILE A 105 9.49 -15.20 33.09
C ILE A 105 8.68 -13.91 33.06
N TYR A 106 7.55 -13.85 33.76
CA TYR A 106 6.78 -12.60 33.91
C TYR A 106 7.57 -11.50 34.62
N ASP A 107 8.19 -11.79 35.77
CA ASP A 107 8.97 -10.82 36.55
C ASP A 107 10.24 -10.34 35.84
N VAL A 108 10.79 -11.14 34.93
CA VAL A 108 11.89 -10.76 34.04
C VAL A 108 11.36 -9.94 32.85
N ALA A 109 10.21 -10.32 32.29
CA ALA A 109 9.59 -9.64 31.15
C ALA A 109 9.03 -8.23 31.49
N ALA A 110 8.41 -8.08 32.65
CA ALA A 110 7.82 -6.81 33.11
C ALA A 110 8.87 -5.72 33.36
N LYS A 111 10.13 -6.11 33.58
CA LYS A 111 11.26 -5.18 33.72
C LYS A 111 11.63 -4.60 32.34
N HIS A 112 11.51 -3.28 32.23
CA HIS A 112 11.82 -2.48 31.03
C HIS A 112 13.12 -2.90 30.32
N ASP A 113 14.18 -3.11 31.10
CA ASP A 113 15.53 -3.42 30.65
C ASP A 113 15.82 -4.92 30.45
N ALA A 114 14.87 -5.81 30.72
CA ALA A 114 15.03 -7.26 30.59
C ALA A 114 13.98 -7.94 29.69
N SER A 115 12.89 -7.28 29.30
CA SER A 115 11.92 -7.76 28.30
C SER A 115 12.55 -8.34 27.02
N ARG A 116 13.64 -7.72 26.52
CA ARG A 116 14.38 -8.16 25.32
C ARG A 116 15.06 -9.52 25.48
N VAL A 117 15.36 -9.93 26.71
CA VAL A 117 15.93 -11.24 27.03
C VAL A 117 14.92 -12.34 26.69
N ILE A 118 13.70 -12.23 27.21
CA ILE A 118 12.62 -13.21 26.95
C ILE A 118 12.19 -13.18 25.47
N GLN A 119 12.16 -12.00 24.83
CA GLN A 119 11.93 -11.92 23.38
C GLN A 119 13.00 -12.65 22.54
N SER A 120 14.24 -12.74 23.04
CA SER A 120 15.34 -13.44 22.37
C SER A 120 15.28 -14.95 22.63
N LEU A 121 14.90 -15.36 23.84
CA LEU A 121 14.55 -16.74 24.17
C LEU A 121 13.43 -17.26 23.25
N LEU A 122 12.34 -16.49 23.07
CA LEU A 122 11.26 -16.85 22.14
C LEU A 122 11.73 -16.97 20.67
N LYS A 123 12.72 -16.18 20.26
CA LYS A 123 13.27 -16.19 18.90
C LYS A 123 14.21 -17.38 18.64
N PHE A 124 15.08 -17.69 19.59
CA PHE A 124 16.22 -18.60 19.39
C PHE A 124 16.10 -19.94 20.13
N GLY A 125 15.31 -19.99 21.20
CA GLY A 125 15.09 -21.21 21.98
C GLY A 125 14.38 -22.31 21.18
N SER A 126 14.44 -23.53 21.72
CA SER A 126 13.78 -24.72 21.19
C SER A 126 12.25 -24.59 21.25
N PRO A 127 11.48 -25.40 20.48
CA PRO A 127 10.02 -25.40 20.57
C PRO A 127 9.50 -25.59 22.01
N ALA A 128 10.11 -26.50 22.77
CA ALA A 128 9.74 -26.75 24.17
C ALA A 128 9.93 -25.51 25.06
N GLN A 129 11.04 -24.78 24.90
CA GLN A 129 11.31 -23.54 25.65
C GLN A 129 10.32 -22.43 25.30
N ARG A 130 9.95 -22.32 24.02
CA ARG A 130 8.94 -21.34 23.57
C ARG A 130 7.58 -21.65 24.15
N SER A 131 7.11 -22.89 24.05
CA SER A 131 5.81 -23.27 24.58
C SER A 131 5.76 -23.24 26.11
N GLY A 132 6.87 -23.55 26.78
CA GLY A 132 7.03 -23.33 28.23
C GLY A 132 6.88 -21.86 28.61
N ALA A 133 7.62 -20.97 27.93
CA ALA A 133 7.51 -19.53 28.14
C ALA A 133 6.10 -18.97 27.80
N VAL A 134 5.44 -19.48 26.76
CA VAL A 134 4.07 -19.07 26.40
C VAL A 134 3.07 -19.47 27.47
N LYS A 135 3.16 -20.71 28.00
CA LYS A 135 2.30 -21.19 29.09
C LYS A 135 2.47 -20.37 30.37
N GLU A 136 3.72 -20.06 30.74
CA GLU A 136 3.99 -19.24 31.93
C GLU A 136 3.48 -17.79 31.78
N LEU A 137 3.54 -17.24 30.57
CA LEU A 137 3.02 -15.91 30.26
C LEU A 137 1.50 -15.86 30.00
N GLN A 138 0.82 -17.01 29.89
CA GLN A 138 -0.60 -17.11 29.53
C GLN A 138 -1.51 -16.17 30.35
N PRO A 139 -1.47 -16.15 31.70
CA PRO A 139 -2.39 -15.34 32.49
C PRO A 139 -2.22 -13.83 32.27
N TYR A 140 -1.06 -13.43 31.76
CA TYR A 140 -0.64 -12.04 31.62
C TYR A 140 -0.76 -11.52 30.18
N ILE A 141 -1.17 -12.34 29.20
CA ILE A 141 -1.24 -11.96 27.78
C ILE A 141 -2.02 -10.65 27.57
N LEU A 142 -3.16 -10.50 28.24
CA LEU A 142 -4.02 -9.31 28.13
C LEU A 142 -3.43 -8.07 28.79
N GLU A 143 -2.61 -8.22 29.83
CA GLU A 143 -1.89 -7.12 30.48
C GLU A 143 -0.70 -6.69 29.60
N LEU A 144 0.17 -7.65 29.28
CA LEU A 144 1.35 -7.47 28.42
C LEU A 144 1.00 -6.79 27.09
N SER A 145 -0.10 -7.19 26.46
CA SER A 145 -0.60 -6.60 25.21
C SER A 145 -0.82 -5.08 25.29
N LYS A 146 -1.16 -4.54 26.47
CA LYS A 146 -1.42 -3.10 26.67
C LYS A 146 -0.17 -2.33 27.11
N MET A 147 0.83 -3.02 27.67
CA MET A 147 2.09 -2.41 28.12
C MET A 147 2.96 -1.97 26.95
N GLN A 148 3.52 -0.76 27.02
CA GLN A 148 4.39 -0.14 26.00
C GLN A 148 5.57 -1.04 25.54
N TYR A 149 6.05 -1.95 26.40
CA TYR A 149 7.14 -2.89 26.07
C TYR A 149 6.71 -4.37 26.14
N GLY A 150 5.59 -4.68 26.80
CA GLY A 150 5.07 -6.03 26.92
C GLY A 150 4.43 -6.53 25.62
N TYR A 151 3.86 -5.65 24.81
CA TYR A 151 3.16 -6.05 23.58
C TYR A 151 4.12 -6.73 22.58
N PHE A 152 5.37 -6.25 22.50
CA PHE A 152 6.42 -6.91 21.71
C PHE A 152 6.62 -8.37 22.10
N LEU A 153 6.46 -8.73 23.38
CA LEU A 153 6.59 -10.11 23.84
C LEU A 153 5.47 -10.98 23.26
N VAL A 154 4.23 -10.51 23.34
CA VAL A 154 3.06 -11.20 22.76
C VAL A 154 3.19 -11.33 21.23
N GLN A 155 3.72 -10.31 20.54
CA GLN A 155 4.05 -10.42 19.12
C GLN A 155 5.11 -11.51 18.83
N LYS A 156 6.13 -11.68 19.69
CA LYS A 156 7.11 -12.78 19.55
C LYS A 156 6.49 -14.14 19.85
N MET A 157 5.56 -14.22 20.80
CA MET A 157 4.79 -15.44 21.10
C MET A 157 3.96 -15.87 19.88
N LEU A 158 3.24 -14.94 19.24
CA LEU A 158 2.51 -15.20 17.99
C LEU A 158 3.47 -15.63 16.86
N LYS A 159 4.57 -14.90 16.64
CA LYS A 159 5.52 -15.18 15.55
C LYS A 159 6.20 -16.54 15.66
N TYR A 160 6.72 -16.88 16.85
CA TYR A 160 7.63 -18.02 17.03
C TYR A 160 7.03 -19.22 17.78
N GLY A 161 5.87 -19.04 18.43
CA GLY A 161 5.14 -20.13 19.07
C GLY A 161 4.53 -21.11 18.06
N GLY A 162 4.30 -22.33 18.52
CA GLY A 162 3.67 -23.41 17.75
C GLY A 162 2.16 -23.21 17.55
N LYS A 163 1.53 -24.21 16.92
CA LYS A 163 0.07 -24.22 16.66
C LYS A 163 -0.73 -24.05 17.96
N ASP A 164 -0.36 -24.79 19.00
CA ASP A 164 -1.10 -24.82 20.28
C ASP A 164 -0.83 -23.55 21.09
N ASP A 165 0.39 -23.01 21.04
CA ASP A 165 0.74 -21.71 21.62
C ASP A 165 -0.12 -20.59 21.02
N ARG A 166 -0.27 -20.56 19.69
CA ARG A 166 -1.14 -19.61 18.99
C ARG A 166 -2.61 -19.82 19.33
N ALA A 167 -3.07 -21.07 19.48
CA ALA A 167 -4.44 -21.38 19.90
C ALA A 167 -4.73 -20.90 21.33
N LEU A 168 -3.78 -21.06 22.24
CA LEU A 168 -3.81 -20.53 23.61
C LEU A 168 -3.86 -18.99 23.62
N ILE A 169 -3.01 -18.31 22.84
CA ILE A 169 -3.05 -16.84 22.73
C ILE A 169 -4.41 -16.36 22.19
N VAL A 170 -4.94 -17.01 21.16
CA VAL A 170 -6.28 -16.73 20.61
C VAL A 170 -7.38 -16.92 21.66
N LYS A 171 -7.28 -17.97 22.50
CA LYS A 171 -8.23 -18.21 23.60
C LYS A 171 -8.23 -17.03 24.59
N GLU A 172 -7.06 -16.59 25.05
CA GLU A 172 -6.95 -15.48 26.01
C GLU A 172 -7.36 -14.12 25.40
N MET A 173 -7.23 -13.95 24.08
CA MET A 173 -7.68 -12.73 23.39
C MET A 173 -9.21 -12.69 23.16
N THR A 174 -9.87 -13.86 23.15
CA THR A 174 -11.31 -13.97 22.87
C THR A 174 -12.14 -13.33 24.00
N GLY A 175 -13.16 -12.56 23.64
CA GLY A 175 -13.96 -11.71 24.55
C GLY A 175 -13.33 -10.33 24.83
N HIS A 176 -12.14 -10.06 24.29
CA HIS A 176 -11.38 -8.83 24.49
C HIS A 176 -10.90 -8.17 23.19
N VAL A 177 -11.24 -8.72 22.02
CA VAL A 177 -10.69 -8.29 20.72
C VAL A 177 -11.00 -6.82 20.44
N VAL A 178 -12.24 -6.37 20.67
CA VAL A 178 -12.62 -4.95 20.49
C VAL A 178 -11.80 -4.03 21.41
N LYS A 179 -11.55 -4.44 22.65
CA LYS A 179 -10.78 -3.66 23.64
C LYS A 179 -9.28 -3.62 23.31
N LEU A 180 -8.75 -4.67 22.68
CA LEU A 180 -7.37 -4.69 22.17
C LEU A 180 -7.25 -3.85 20.88
N GLY A 181 -8.15 -4.04 19.92
CA GLY A 181 -8.13 -3.36 18.63
C GLY A 181 -8.42 -1.86 18.66
N THR A 182 -9.11 -1.37 19.69
CA THR A 182 -9.34 0.07 19.89
C THR A 182 -8.30 0.74 20.81
N HIS A 183 -7.16 0.09 21.08
CA HIS A 183 -6.13 0.58 22.00
C HIS A 183 -4.78 0.78 21.30
N ASN A 184 -4.23 1.99 21.35
CA ASN A 184 -3.04 2.43 20.58
C ASN A 184 -1.86 1.44 20.61
N VAL A 185 -1.55 0.86 21.76
CA VAL A 185 -0.52 -0.19 21.89
C VAL A 185 -1.05 -1.57 21.49
N ALA A 186 -2.07 -2.09 22.17
CA ALA A 186 -2.58 -3.46 21.97
C ALA A 186 -3.15 -3.77 20.57
N ALA A 187 -3.53 -2.78 19.78
CA ALA A 187 -3.93 -2.95 18.38
C ALA A 187 -2.83 -3.62 17.54
N ASN A 188 -1.55 -3.39 17.89
CA ASN A 188 -0.39 -4.06 17.27
C ASN A 188 -0.35 -5.59 17.51
N ILE A 189 -1.12 -6.11 18.47
CA ILE A 189 -1.29 -7.56 18.68
C ILE A 189 -2.26 -8.14 17.66
N LEU A 190 -3.32 -7.42 17.28
CA LEU A 190 -4.22 -7.85 16.21
C LEU A 190 -3.57 -7.75 14.83
N GLU A 191 -2.69 -6.76 14.60
CA GLU A 191 -1.89 -6.71 13.38
C GLU A 191 -0.90 -7.88 13.29
N ALA A 192 -0.18 -8.19 14.38
CA ALA A 192 0.68 -9.38 14.43
C ALA A 192 -0.13 -10.69 14.35
N ALA A 193 -1.36 -10.71 14.86
CA ALA A 193 -2.26 -11.84 14.68
C ALA A 193 -2.62 -12.01 13.19
N HIS A 194 -2.90 -10.92 12.48
CA HIS A 194 -3.18 -10.92 11.04
C HIS A 194 -2.02 -11.50 10.21
N GLU A 195 -0.76 -11.31 10.64
CA GLU A 195 0.43 -11.87 10.00
C GLU A 195 0.67 -13.36 10.32
N TYR A 196 0.34 -13.84 11.55
CA TYR A 196 0.79 -15.15 12.05
C TYR A 196 -0.32 -16.18 12.36
N LEU A 197 -1.60 -15.80 12.38
CA LEU A 197 -2.70 -16.72 12.62
C LEU A 197 -3.29 -17.29 11.34
N GLN A 198 -3.94 -18.45 11.45
CA GLN A 198 -4.67 -19.05 10.34
C GLN A 198 -5.97 -18.27 10.05
N PRO A 199 -6.45 -18.23 8.79
CA PRO A 199 -7.69 -17.52 8.44
C PRO A 199 -8.90 -17.87 9.32
N ARG A 200 -9.10 -19.15 9.67
CA ARG A 200 -10.19 -19.59 10.58
C ARG A 200 -10.10 -18.97 11.98
N GLN A 201 -8.90 -18.71 12.48
CA GLN A 201 -8.68 -18.05 13.78
C GLN A 201 -8.96 -16.55 13.67
N LEU A 202 -8.47 -15.90 12.61
CA LEU A 202 -8.72 -14.47 12.34
C LEU A 202 -10.20 -14.16 12.17
N SER A 203 -10.90 -14.94 11.35
CA SER A 203 -12.35 -14.87 11.21
C SER A 203 -13.09 -15.12 12.53
N GLY A 204 -12.54 -15.93 13.44
CA GLY A 204 -13.08 -16.12 14.78
C GLY A 204 -12.96 -14.88 15.66
N LEU A 205 -11.78 -14.24 15.68
CA LEU A 205 -11.55 -12.99 16.42
C LEU A 205 -12.38 -11.83 15.84
N LYS A 206 -12.56 -11.79 14.50
CA LYS A 206 -13.26 -10.68 13.82
C LYS A 206 -14.75 -10.58 14.20
N LEU A 207 -15.39 -11.70 14.56
CA LEU A 207 -16.81 -11.73 14.96
C LEU A 207 -17.13 -10.76 16.11
N GLU A 208 -16.21 -10.56 17.07
CA GLU A 208 -16.42 -9.64 18.19
C GLU A 208 -16.61 -8.18 17.77
N PHE A 209 -16.12 -7.78 16.59
CA PHE A 209 -16.33 -6.43 16.07
C PHE A 209 -17.75 -6.21 15.53
N TYR A 210 -18.47 -7.28 15.19
CA TYR A 210 -19.87 -7.20 14.74
C TYR A 210 -20.85 -7.29 15.92
N GLY A 211 -20.42 -7.88 17.04
CA GLY A 211 -21.19 -8.10 18.26
C GLY A 211 -20.58 -9.24 19.08
N LYS A 212 -20.68 -9.19 20.41
CA LYS A 212 -20.07 -10.20 21.30
C LYS A 212 -20.75 -11.56 21.18
N GLU A 213 -22.06 -11.56 20.96
CA GLU A 213 -22.90 -12.72 20.75
C GLU A 213 -22.42 -13.57 19.57
N PHE A 214 -22.00 -12.95 18.46
CA PHE A 214 -21.53 -13.67 17.28
C PHE A 214 -20.24 -14.46 17.56
N ALA A 215 -19.36 -13.93 18.42
CA ALA A 215 -18.14 -14.62 18.84
C ALA A 215 -18.40 -15.76 19.85
N LEU A 216 -19.37 -15.57 20.75
CA LEU A 216 -19.77 -16.58 21.75
C LEU A 216 -20.52 -17.75 21.11
N PHE A 217 -21.56 -17.46 20.31
CA PHE A 217 -22.41 -18.46 19.65
C PHE A 217 -21.90 -18.89 18.26
N LYS A 218 -20.60 -18.69 17.98
CA LYS A 218 -19.96 -19.00 16.69
C LYS A 218 -20.25 -20.40 16.13
N GLY A 219 -20.50 -21.39 16.99
CA GLY A 219 -20.84 -22.75 16.59
C GLY A 219 -22.20 -22.85 15.88
N GLU A 220 -23.19 -22.05 16.29
CA GLU A 220 -24.52 -22.01 15.67
C GLU A 220 -24.48 -21.36 14.28
N TYR A 221 -23.64 -20.34 14.12
CA TYR A 221 -23.39 -19.70 12.82
C TYR A 221 -22.54 -20.59 11.89
N GLU A 222 -21.51 -21.28 12.42
CA GLU A 222 -20.74 -22.29 11.66
C GLU A 222 -21.62 -23.46 11.20
N ALA A 223 -22.56 -23.94 12.04
CA ALA A 223 -23.47 -25.03 11.70
C ALA A 223 -24.46 -24.69 10.56
N LYS A 224 -24.78 -23.41 10.37
CA LYS A 224 -25.62 -22.91 9.26
C LYS A 224 -24.85 -22.77 7.94
N GLY A 225 -23.58 -23.17 7.88
CA GLY A 225 -22.74 -23.05 6.68
C GLY A 225 -22.31 -21.61 6.36
N ALA A 226 -22.62 -20.65 7.24
CA ALA A 226 -22.32 -19.24 7.02
C ALA A 226 -20.83 -18.96 7.13
N LYS A 227 -20.32 -18.08 6.26
CA LYS A 227 -18.99 -17.49 6.47
C LYS A 227 -19.08 -16.46 7.60
N LYS A 228 -17.92 -16.09 8.14
CA LYS A 228 -17.80 -15.18 9.30
C LYS A 228 -17.49 -13.75 8.86
N THR A 229 -18.24 -13.22 7.90
CA THR A 229 -18.11 -11.84 7.43
C THR A 229 -19.29 -11.00 7.89
N LEU A 230 -19.13 -9.67 7.88
CA LEU A 230 -20.23 -8.76 8.24
C LEU A 230 -21.46 -8.96 7.34
N ALA A 231 -21.26 -9.25 6.05
CA ALA A 231 -22.33 -9.47 5.10
C ALA A 231 -23.18 -10.71 5.45
N ASP A 232 -22.54 -11.83 5.82
CA ASP A 232 -23.24 -13.06 6.21
C ASP A 232 -24.00 -12.90 7.54
N ILE A 233 -23.43 -12.15 8.49
CA ILE A 233 -24.06 -11.85 9.78
C ILE A 233 -25.30 -10.98 9.58
N VAL A 234 -25.20 -9.92 8.78
CA VAL A 234 -26.34 -9.05 8.42
C VAL A 234 -27.42 -9.81 7.64
N ALA A 235 -27.04 -10.67 6.68
CA ALA A 235 -27.98 -11.46 5.89
C ALA A 235 -28.78 -12.47 6.75
N GLN A 236 -28.18 -13.01 7.82
CA GLN A 236 -28.84 -13.91 8.77
C GLN A 236 -29.69 -13.19 9.81
N SER A 237 -29.58 -11.87 9.96
CA SER A 237 -30.38 -11.08 10.90
C SER A 237 -30.74 -9.71 10.31
N PRO A 238 -31.55 -9.65 9.22
CA PRO A 238 -31.83 -8.39 8.52
C PRO A 238 -32.48 -7.33 9.41
N SER A 239 -33.31 -7.74 10.36
CA SER A 239 -33.95 -6.85 11.34
C SER A 239 -32.98 -6.17 12.31
N LYS A 240 -31.76 -6.70 12.46
CA LYS A 240 -30.68 -6.11 13.26
C LYS A 240 -29.61 -5.40 12.44
N LYS A 241 -29.76 -5.32 11.11
CA LYS A 241 -28.76 -4.75 10.20
C LYS A 241 -28.23 -3.40 10.69
N GLU A 242 -29.13 -2.47 10.96
CA GLU A 242 -28.76 -1.08 11.30
C GLU A 242 -28.10 -0.98 12.68
N GLU A 243 -28.53 -1.80 13.66
CA GLU A 243 -27.90 -1.90 14.99
C GLU A 243 -26.46 -2.42 14.89
N ILE A 244 -26.26 -3.50 14.11
CA ILE A 244 -24.94 -4.11 13.88
C ILE A 244 -24.02 -3.13 13.14
N LEU A 245 -24.51 -2.47 12.08
CA LEU A 245 -23.71 -1.49 11.33
C LEU A 245 -23.35 -0.29 12.18
N LEU A 246 -24.28 0.25 12.98
CA LEU A 246 -24.00 1.33 13.93
C LEU A 246 -22.91 0.89 14.92
N HIS A 247 -22.98 -0.32 15.48
CA HIS A 247 -21.95 -0.86 16.38
C HIS A 247 -20.56 -0.93 15.73
N VAL A 248 -20.47 -1.43 14.49
CA VAL A 248 -19.21 -1.50 13.73
C VAL A 248 -18.67 -0.09 13.42
N ALA A 249 -19.53 0.84 13.02
CA ALA A 249 -19.16 2.24 12.75
C ALA A 249 -18.58 2.92 14.01
N ASP A 250 -19.20 2.66 15.16
CA ASP A 250 -18.78 3.19 16.46
C ASP A 250 -17.39 2.69 16.90
N ILE A 251 -17.05 1.46 16.53
CA ILE A 251 -15.71 0.88 16.74
C ILE A 251 -14.71 1.46 15.74
N LEU A 252 -15.10 1.56 14.46
CA LEU A 252 -14.25 2.11 13.41
C LEU A 252 -13.89 3.58 13.67
N ASN A 253 -14.83 4.42 14.06
CA ASN A 253 -14.55 5.81 14.45
C ASN A 253 -13.52 5.88 15.59
N LYS A 254 -13.67 5.06 16.64
CA LYS A 254 -12.70 4.96 17.75
C LYS A 254 -11.31 4.50 17.28
N MET A 255 -11.22 3.68 16.22
CA MET A 255 -9.94 3.30 15.59
C MET A 255 -9.35 4.44 14.73
N ILE A 256 -10.19 5.19 14.02
CA ILE A 256 -9.79 6.32 13.17
C ILE A 256 -9.27 7.48 14.02
N ASP A 257 -9.96 7.85 15.10
CA ASP A 257 -9.53 8.88 16.06
C ASP A 257 -8.15 8.57 16.67
N LYS A 258 -7.82 7.28 16.77
CA LYS A 258 -6.55 6.75 17.28
C LYS A 258 -5.52 6.48 16.17
N GLN A 259 -5.78 6.92 14.95
CA GLN A 259 -4.92 6.82 13.77
C GLN A 259 -4.53 5.37 13.41
N LEU A 260 -5.38 4.39 13.73
CA LEU A 260 -5.12 2.96 13.50
C LEU A 260 -5.38 2.49 12.06
N LEU A 261 -5.77 3.40 11.16
CA LEU A 261 -6.05 3.11 9.74
C LEU A 261 -4.86 2.53 8.95
N GLY A 262 -3.63 2.64 9.46
CA GLY A 262 -2.46 1.99 8.86
C GLY A 262 -2.40 0.46 9.08
N MET A 263 -3.26 -0.10 9.93
CA MET A 263 -3.26 -1.54 10.26
C MET A 263 -4.15 -2.35 9.30
N SER A 264 -3.62 -3.43 8.75
CA SER A 264 -4.26 -4.30 7.76
C SER A 264 -5.61 -4.86 8.25
N TYR A 265 -5.71 -5.22 9.54
CA TYR A 265 -6.98 -5.73 10.08
C TYR A 265 -8.06 -4.64 10.19
N VAL A 266 -7.67 -3.39 10.50
CA VAL A 266 -8.58 -2.24 10.54
C VAL A 266 -9.08 -1.92 9.14
N GLN A 267 -8.19 -1.93 8.15
CA GLN A 267 -8.53 -1.75 6.74
C GLN A 267 -9.48 -2.85 6.23
N SER A 268 -9.30 -4.09 6.67
CA SER A 268 -10.20 -5.22 6.37
C SER A 268 -11.57 -5.08 7.04
N LEU A 269 -11.66 -4.54 8.26
CA LEU A 269 -12.93 -4.28 8.94
C LEU A 269 -13.67 -3.10 8.29
N LEU A 270 -12.94 -2.02 7.98
CA LEU A 270 -13.46 -0.82 7.33
C LEU A 270 -14.00 -1.14 5.93
N LEU A 271 -13.27 -1.94 5.13
CA LEU A 271 -13.74 -2.36 3.81
C LEU A 271 -15.04 -3.18 3.90
N GLU A 272 -15.13 -4.16 4.81
CA GLU A 272 -16.36 -4.94 4.99
C GLU A 272 -17.54 -4.06 5.39
N TYR A 273 -17.35 -3.12 6.34
CA TYR A 273 -18.38 -2.14 6.68
C TYR A 273 -18.82 -1.35 5.45
N MET A 274 -17.88 -0.76 4.69
CA MET A 274 -18.20 0.06 3.52
C MET A 274 -18.91 -0.72 2.40
N THR A 275 -18.74 -2.05 2.33
CA THR A 275 -19.46 -2.91 1.36
C THR A 275 -20.86 -3.33 1.77
N VAL A 276 -21.27 -3.16 3.04
CA VAL A 276 -22.58 -3.59 3.58
C VAL A 276 -23.46 -2.41 4.02
N ALA A 277 -22.81 -1.31 4.43
CA ALA A 277 -23.45 -0.07 4.85
C ALA A 277 -24.11 0.70 3.69
N SER A 278 -25.08 1.56 4.01
CA SER A 278 -25.71 2.46 3.04
C SER A 278 -24.74 3.54 2.55
N ALA A 279 -25.05 4.17 1.42
CA ALA A 279 -24.26 5.29 0.90
C ALA A 279 -24.10 6.43 1.94
N ASP A 280 -25.15 6.73 2.69
CA ASP A 280 -25.14 7.76 3.74
C ASP A 280 -24.27 7.36 4.94
N GLN A 281 -24.37 6.11 5.37
CA GLN A 281 -23.54 5.55 6.45
C GLN A 281 -22.04 5.55 6.10
N VAL A 282 -21.70 5.33 4.83
CA VAL A 282 -20.30 5.44 4.36
C VAL A 282 -19.89 6.91 4.23
N ASN A 283 -20.75 7.76 3.67
CA ASN A 283 -20.52 9.21 3.55
C ASN A 283 -20.28 9.89 4.91
N ALA A 284 -20.96 9.44 5.97
CA ALA A 284 -20.72 9.93 7.32
C ALA A 284 -19.27 9.69 7.82
N MET A 285 -18.61 8.62 7.35
CA MET A 285 -17.21 8.32 7.72
C MET A 285 -16.16 8.91 6.77
N VAL A 286 -16.53 9.26 5.53
CA VAL A 286 -15.62 9.83 4.52
C VAL A 286 -14.76 11.00 5.06
N PRO A 287 -15.30 11.97 5.84
CA PRO A 287 -14.51 13.06 6.39
C PRO A 287 -13.33 12.63 7.27
N ASN A 288 -13.47 11.48 7.94
CA ASN A 288 -12.50 10.92 8.89
C ASN A 288 -11.46 10.02 8.17
N VAL A 289 -11.86 9.38 7.06
CA VAL A 289 -11.01 8.45 6.29
C VAL A 289 -10.15 9.17 5.23
N ARG A 290 -10.67 10.21 4.58
CA ARG A 290 -10.04 10.90 3.44
C ARG A 290 -8.62 11.45 3.70
N ASP A 291 -8.31 11.76 4.95
CA ASP A 291 -7.01 12.32 5.37
C ASP A 291 -5.93 11.23 5.50
N ALA A 292 -6.32 9.96 5.56
CA ALA A 292 -5.42 8.81 5.72
C ALA A 292 -5.09 8.10 4.39
N ALA A 293 -5.44 8.66 3.22
CA ALA A 293 -5.33 7.96 1.95
C ALA A 293 -3.90 7.46 1.63
N VAL A 294 -2.86 8.18 2.07
CA VAL A 294 -1.45 7.75 1.95
C VAL A 294 -1.13 6.53 2.82
N ALA A 295 -1.67 6.44 4.03
CA ALA A 295 -1.50 5.26 4.88
C ALA A 295 -2.27 4.03 4.33
N LEU A 296 -3.32 4.27 3.54
CA LEU A 296 -4.20 3.24 2.98
C LEU A 296 -3.73 2.69 1.62
N LEU A 297 -3.05 3.49 0.78
CA LEU A 297 -2.65 3.06 -0.57
C LEU A 297 -1.64 1.90 -0.60
N ALA A 298 -0.95 1.65 0.52
CA ALA A 298 0.06 0.61 0.68
C ALA A 298 -0.51 -0.82 0.68
N THR A 299 -1.83 -1.00 0.86
CA THR A 299 -2.46 -2.34 0.81
C THR A 299 -3.63 -2.38 -0.18
N ARG A 300 -4.01 -3.58 -0.62
CA ARG A 300 -5.16 -3.77 -1.52
C ARG A 300 -6.48 -3.40 -0.87
N ASN A 301 -6.63 -3.65 0.44
CA ASN A 301 -7.85 -3.31 1.18
C ASN A 301 -7.94 -1.81 1.43
N GLY A 302 -6.84 -1.16 1.84
CA GLY A 302 -6.80 0.28 2.03
C GLY A 302 -7.01 1.05 0.72
N ALA A 303 -6.43 0.59 -0.39
CA ALA A 303 -6.72 1.16 -1.71
C ALA A 303 -8.20 1.02 -2.09
N LYS A 304 -8.82 -0.16 -1.88
CA LYS A 304 -10.28 -0.34 -2.09
C LYS A 304 -11.09 0.65 -1.24
N VAL A 305 -10.78 0.79 0.06
CA VAL A 305 -11.38 1.80 0.95
C VAL A 305 -11.28 3.21 0.35
N VAL A 306 -10.09 3.66 -0.05
CA VAL A 306 -9.91 5.00 -0.64
C VAL A 306 -10.68 5.17 -1.94
N THR A 307 -10.77 4.14 -2.79
CA THR A 307 -11.60 4.24 -4.01
C THR A 307 -13.09 4.38 -3.70
N MET A 308 -13.58 3.75 -2.62
CA MET A 308 -14.96 3.93 -2.14
C MET A 308 -15.15 5.32 -1.50
N THR A 309 -14.15 5.83 -0.76
CA THR A 309 -14.12 7.20 -0.24
C THR A 309 -14.20 8.25 -1.35
N LEU A 310 -13.49 8.03 -2.47
CA LEU A 310 -13.56 8.91 -3.65
C LEU A 310 -14.90 8.81 -4.38
N ALA A 311 -15.40 7.58 -4.55
CA ALA A 311 -16.67 7.29 -5.20
C ALA A 311 -17.89 7.92 -4.51
N LEU A 312 -17.95 7.85 -3.18
CA LEU A 312 -19.09 8.34 -2.40
C LEU A 312 -18.88 9.78 -1.89
N GLY A 313 -17.66 10.14 -1.53
CA GLY A 313 -17.32 11.47 -1.01
C GLY A 313 -17.63 12.63 -1.95
N ASN A 314 -17.94 13.78 -1.38
CA ASN A 314 -18.30 15.00 -2.13
C ASN A 314 -17.05 15.69 -2.74
N PRO A 315 -17.20 16.78 -3.53
CA PRO A 315 -16.05 17.46 -4.15
C PRO A 315 -14.97 17.97 -3.17
N LYS A 316 -15.34 18.35 -1.94
CA LYS A 316 -14.39 18.76 -0.88
C LYS A 316 -13.60 17.55 -0.36
N ASP A 317 -14.23 16.38 -0.27
CA ASP A 317 -13.57 15.15 0.14
C ASP A 317 -12.61 14.64 -0.95
N ARG A 318 -13.07 14.58 -2.20
CA ARG A 318 -12.24 14.22 -3.37
C ARG A 318 -11.00 15.11 -3.48
N LYS A 319 -11.17 16.44 -3.35
CA LYS A 319 -10.08 17.42 -3.33
C LYS A 319 -9.13 17.24 -2.15
N ARG A 320 -9.61 16.76 -0.99
CA ARG A 320 -8.76 16.47 0.16
C ARG A 320 -7.92 15.21 -0.05
N VAL A 321 -8.50 14.13 -0.59
CA VAL A 321 -7.75 12.92 -0.98
C VAL A 321 -6.62 13.28 -1.94
N ILE A 322 -6.90 14.00 -3.04
CA ILE A 322 -5.87 14.47 -3.99
C ILE A 322 -4.75 15.23 -3.27
N LYS A 323 -5.08 16.16 -2.36
CA LYS A 323 -4.08 16.90 -1.59
C LYS A 323 -3.18 16.03 -0.71
N THR A 324 -3.65 14.89 -0.23
CA THR A 324 -2.79 13.96 0.54
C THR A 324 -1.81 13.19 -0.36
N LEU A 325 -2.16 12.99 -1.63
CA LEU A 325 -1.34 12.25 -2.61
C LEU A 325 -0.23 13.10 -3.26
N LYS A 326 -0.11 14.38 -2.88
CA LYS A 326 0.91 15.30 -3.41
C LYS A 326 2.32 14.74 -3.20
N ASP A 327 3.18 14.92 -4.20
CA ASP A 327 4.57 14.44 -4.23
C ASP A 327 4.68 12.90 -4.15
N LYS A 328 3.57 12.20 -4.41
CA LYS A 328 3.42 10.73 -4.30
C LYS A 328 2.63 10.11 -5.46
N VAL A 329 2.23 10.88 -6.47
CA VAL A 329 1.39 10.38 -7.55
C VAL A 329 2.11 9.34 -8.42
N LEU A 330 3.39 9.53 -8.74
CA LEU A 330 4.18 8.56 -9.51
C LEU A 330 4.35 7.23 -8.75
N GLU A 331 4.72 7.31 -7.47
CA GLU A 331 4.84 6.14 -6.59
C GLU A 331 3.50 5.38 -6.50
N ALA A 332 2.39 6.10 -6.28
CA ALA A 332 1.06 5.50 -6.24
C ALA A 332 0.64 4.90 -7.59
N THR A 333 0.93 5.56 -8.72
CA THR A 333 0.60 5.09 -10.08
C THR A 333 1.28 3.77 -10.43
N ASN A 334 2.51 3.55 -9.94
CA ASN A 334 3.23 2.30 -10.15
C ASN A 334 3.00 1.27 -9.03
N HIS A 335 2.55 1.66 -7.84
CA HIS A 335 2.28 0.75 -6.73
C HIS A 335 1.20 -0.30 -7.06
N ILE A 336 1.37 -1.54 -6.58
CA ILE A 336 0.48 -2.71 -6.80
C ILE A 336 -0.98 -2.53 -6.30
N SER A 337 -1.24 -1.49 -5.53
CA SER A 337 -2.59 -1.10 -5.12
C SER A 337 -2.91 0.39 -5.30
N GLY A 338 -1.89 1.26 -5.39
CA GLY A 338 -2.09 2.71 -5.47
C GLY A 338 -2.74 3.18 -6.78
N TYR A 339 -2.43 2.51 -7.90
CA TYR A 339 -2.95 2.84 -9.23
C TYR A 339 -4.48 2.83 -9.30
N LEU A 340 -5.16 1.98 -8.51
CA LEU A 340 -6.63 1.98 -8.37
C LEU A 340 -7.17 3.33 -7.87
N VAL A 341 -6.45 3.96 -6.94
CA VAL A 341 -6.81 5.27 -6.38
C VAL A 341 -6.65 6.35 -7.45
N ILE A 342 -5.56 6.31 -8.21
CA ILE A 342 -5.27 7.30 -9.26
C ILE A 342 -6.27 7.19 -10.42
N MET A 343 -6.56 5.96 -10.89
CA MET A 343 -7.65 5.71 -11.85
C MET A 343 -8.99 6.20 -11.32
N ARG A 344 -9.33 5.89 -10.06
CA ARG A 344 -10.59 6.37 -9.47
C ARG A 344 -10.68 7.90 -9.44
N VAL A 345 -9.59 8.61 -9.13
CA VAL A 345 -9.58 10.07 -9.16
C VAL A 345 -9.97 10.58 -10.56
N MET A 346 -9.40 10.02 -11.63
CA MET A 346 -9.79 10.37 -13.01
C MET A 346 -11.24 9.99 -13.33
N ASP A 347 -11.73 8.87 -12.80
CA ASP A 347 -13.07 8.36 -13.08
C ASP A 347 -14.20 9.13 -12.35
N VAL A 348 -13.96 9.85 -11.24
CA VAL A 348 -15.05 10.51 -10.46
C VAL A 348 -14.84 11.99 -10.10
N VAL A 349 -13.70 12.61 -10.44
CA VAL A 349 -13.46 14.02 -10.10
C VAL A 349 -13.86 14.95 -11.25
N ASP A 350 -14.96 15.69 -11.04
CA ASP A 350 -15.54 16.60 -12.04
C ASP A 350 -14.66 17.84 -12.33
N ASP A 351 -13.83 18.24 -11.35
CA ASP A 351 -12.80 19.28 -11.49
C ASP A 351 -11.56 18.70 -12.19
N THR A 352 -11.65 18.56 -13.52
CA THR A 352 -10.59 18.03 -14.39
C THR A 352 -9.34 18.92 -14.41
N VAL A 353 -9.48 20.22 -14.16
CA VAL A 353 -8.36 21.16 -14.04
C VAL A 353 -7.54 20.88 -12.77
N LEU A 354 -8.19 20.54 -11.65
CA LEU A 354 -7.50 20.05 -10.45
C LEU A 354 -6.79 18.71 -10.71
N VAL A 355 -7.41 17.77 -11.41
CA VAL A 355 -6.77 16.49 -11.75
C VAL A 355 -5.54 16.71 -12.65
N GLN A 356 -5.63 17.58 -13.65
CA GLN A 356 -4.47 17.95 -14.48
C GLN A 356 -3.34 18.59 -13.64
N LYS A 357 -3.65 19.58 -12.80
CA LYS A 357 -2.66 20.38 -12.04
C LYS A 357 -2.12 19.74 -10.75
N SER A 358 -2.70 18.64 -10.28
CA SER A 358 -2.33 18.03 -8.99
C SER A 358 -2.26 16.51 -9.01
N VAL A 359 -2.42 15.90 -10.18
CA VAL A 359 -2.21 14.46 -10.39
C VAL A 359 -1.36 14.27 -11.65
N LEU A 360 -1.89 14.67 -12.80
CA LEU A 360 -1.25 14.39 -14.09
C LEU A 360 0.07 15.15 -14.29
N SER A 361 0.18 16.37 -13.75
CA SER A 361 1.41 17.16 -13.77
C SER A 361 2.58 16.54 -13.00
N GLU A 362 2.32 15.69 -11.98
CA GLU A 362 3.38 14.95 -11.27
C GLU A 362 3.93 13.77 -12.10
N LEU A 363 3.28 13.40 -13.20
CA LEU A 363 3.70 12.33 -14.12
C LEU A 363 4.40 12.88 -15.37
N HIS A 364 4.52 14.20 -15.51
CA HIS A 364 5.28 14.82 -16.60
C HIS A 364 6.75 14.40 -16.55
N GLY A 365 7.33 14.05 -17.70
CA GLY A 365 8.67 13.45 -17.80
C GLY A 365 8.73 11.93 -17.54
N HIS A 366 7.70 11.35 -16.92
CA HIS A 366 7.66 9.91 -16.58
C HIS A 366 6.70 9.08 -17.43
N TRP A 367 6.05 9.68 -18.44
CA TRP A 367 5.02 8.99 -19.24
C TRP A 367 5.51 7.75 -19.98
N HIS A 368 6.79 7.70 -20.37
CA HIS A 368 7.38 6.51 -20.97
C HIS A 368 7.46 5.35 -19.95
N GLU A 369 8.08 5.58 -18.79
CA GLU A 369 8.15 4.62 -17.69
C GLU A 369 6.75 4.14 -17.26
N VAL A 370 5.80 5.06 -17.14
CA VAL A 370 4.40 4.77 -16.79
C VAL A 370 3.74 3.90 -17.86
N ALA A 371 3.93 4.17 -19.16
CA ALA A 371 3.36 3.39 -20.26
C ALA A 371 3.95 1.97 -20.38
N LEU A 372 5.20 1.77 -19.97
CA LEU A 372 5.81 0.45 -19.88
C LEU A 372 5.38 -0.32 -18.61
N HIS A 373 5.04 0.37 -17.52
CA HIS A 373 4.80 -0.24 -16.22
C HIS A 373 3.46 -1.02 -16.11
N PRO A 374 3.43 -2.26 -15.58
CA PRO A 374 2.22 -3.10 -15.47
C PRO A 374 1.00 -2.48 -14.78
N ASN A 375 1.21 -1.57 -13.83
CA ASN A 375 0.14 -0.83 -13.15
C ASN A 375 -0.04 0.58 -13.72
N GLY A 376 1.03 1.20 -14.21
CA GLY A 376 1.02 2.59 -14.66
C GLY A 376 0.27 2.74 -16.00
N ALA A 377 0.51 1.81 -16.92
CA ALA A 377 -0.12 1.79 -18.24
C ALA A 377 -1.64 1.72 -18.14
N LYS A 378 -2.18 1.05 -17.10
CA LYS A 378 -3.62 0.95 -16.84
C LYS A 378 -4.28 2.32 -16.68
N LEU A 379 -3.55 3.35 -16.25
CA LEU A 379 -4.08 4.71 -16.14
C LEU A 379 -4.45 5.30 -17.51
N LEU A 380 -3.56 5.16 -18.50
CA LEU A 380 -3.79 5.58 -19.88
C LEU A 380 -4.83 4.68 -20.56
N LEU A 381 -4.76 3.37 -20.32
CA LEU A 381 -5.70 2.39 -20.89
C LEU A 381 -7.12 2.58 -20.36
N GLN A 382 -7.32 2.90 -19.07
CA GLN A 382 -8.64 3.24 -18.50
C GLN A 382 -9.17 4.58 -19.03
N LEU A 383 -8.30 5.54 -19.33
CA LEU A 383 -8.70 6.82 -19.92
C LEU A 383 -9.18 6.68 -21.39
N LEU A 384 -8.49 5.87 -22.18
CA LEU A 384 -8.76 5.69 -23.61
C LEU A 384 -9.78 4.58 -23.89
N SER A 385 -9.77 3.51 -23.09
CA SER A 385 -10.51 2.26 -23.27
C SER A 385 -11.11 1.79 -21.92
N PRO A 386 -12.05 2.56 -21.35
CA PRO A 386 -12.54 2.35 -19.98
C PRO A 386 -13.20 0.98 -19.78
N LEU A 387 -12.95 0.37 -18.61
CA LEU A 387 -13.53 -0.91 -18.18
C LEU A 387 -13.24 -2.10 -19.13
N ASN A 388 -12.21 -1.99 -19.97
CA ASN A 388 -11.86 -3.01 -20.95
C ASN A 388 -11.19 -4.24 -20.30
N SER A 389 -11.82 -5.41 -20.42
CA SER A 389 -11.35 -6.69 -19.88
C SER A 389 -10.04 -7.22 -20.47
N LYS A 390 -9.55 -6.62 -21.56
CA LYS A 390 -8.20 -6.87 -22.08
C LYS A 390 -7.10 -6.27 -21.19
N TYR A 391 -7.41 -5.21 -20.45
CA TYR A 391 -6.45 -4.41 -19.68
C TYR A 391 -6.68 -4.50 -18.17
N LEU A 392 -7.92 -4.73 -17.76
CA LEU A 392 -8.36 -4.77 -16.36
C LEU A 392 -8.94 -6.14 -16.01
N GLY A 393 -8.53 -6.68 -14.86
CA GLY A 393 -9.09 -7.91 -14.31
C GLY A 393 -10.50 -7.68 -13.71
N PRO A 394 -11.27 -8.76 -13.46
CA PRO A 394 -12.66 -8.66 -12.99
C PRO A 394 -12.82 -7.83 -11.72
N ASP A 395 -11.92 -8.01 -10.74
CA ASP A 395 -11.85 -7.23 -9.48
C ASP A 395 -11.67 -5.72 -9.70
N GLU A 396 -10.95 -5.34 -10.75
CA GLU A 396 -10.66 -3.95 -11.09
C GLU A 396 -11.86 -3.32 -11.79
N ILE A 397 -12.48 -4.04 -12.74
CA ILE A 397 -13.69 -3.62 -13.45
C ILE A 397 -14.85 -3.48 -12.48
N ALA A 398 -15.09 -4.47 -11.62
CA ALA A 398 -16.15 -4.45 -10.61
C ALA A 398 -15.99 -3.28 -9.64
N LEU A 399 -14.75 -2.96 -9.25
CA LEU A 399 -14.46 -1.80 -8.43
C LEU A 399 -14.77 -0.52 -9.20
N LEU A 400 -14.16 -0.31 -10.38
CA LEU A 400 -14.19 0.94 -11.16
C LEU A 400 -15.52 1.26 -11.84
N GLN A 401 -16.57 0.43 -11.67
CA GLN A 401 -17.92 0.78 -12.09
C GLN A 401 -18.35 2.18 -11.58
N PRO A 402 -19.22 2.88 -12.32
CA PRO A 402 -19.85 4.11 -11.85
C PRO A 402 -20.42 3.94 -10.44
N PRO A 403 -20.13 4.85 -9.49
CA PRO A 403 -20.64 4.75 -8.14
C PRO A 403 -22.12 5.14 -8.13
N MET A 404 -22.97 4.12 -8.02
CA MET A 404 -24.42 4.28 -7.96
C MET A 404 -24.89 4.47 -6.52
N ILE A 405 -25.81 5.39 -6.29
CA ILE A 405 -26.48 5.66 -5.01
C ILE A 405 -28.00 5.76 -5.22
N PRO A 406 -28.85 5.51 -4.20
CA PRO A 406 -30.28 5.77 -4.31
C PRO A 406 -30.56 7.26 -4.54
N GLY A 407 -31.40 7.57 -5.52
CA GLY A 407 -31.95 8.91 -5.76
C GLY A 407 -33.18 9.20 -4.89
N SER A 408 -33.78 10.38 -5.05
CA SER A 408 -34.99 10.80 -4.32
C SER A 408 -36.16 9.84 -4.49
N ASP A 409 -36.25 9.22 -5.67
CA ASP A 409 -37.40 8.43 -6.12
C ASP A 409 -37.13 6.92 -5.97
N GLY A 410 -36.02 6.55 -5.28
CA GLY A 410 -35.58 5.18 -5.08
C GLY A 410 -34.76 4.57 -6.22
N GLU A 411 -34.77 5.17 -7.41
CA GLU A 411 -33.94 4.74 -8.54
C GLU A 411 -32.43 4.96 -8.28
N MET A 412 -31.58 4.08 -8.81
CA MET A 412 -30.14 4.18 -8.63
C MET A 412 -29.54 5.21 -9.60
N VAL A 413 -28.92 6.27 -9.07
CA VAL A 413 -28.29 7.37 -9.82
C VAL A 413 -26.78 7.44 -9.62
N VAL A 414 -26.04 8.04 -10.55
CA VAL A 414 -24.58 8.20 -10.45
C VAL A 414 -24.18 9.31 -9.46
N ASN A 415 -23.18 9.07 -8.61
CA ASN A 415 -22.69 10.04 -7.63
C ASN A 415 -21.60 11.00 -8.19
N TYR A 416 -21.79 11.49 -9.40
CA TYR A 416 -21.01 12.59 -10.00
C TYR A 416 -21.91 13.42 -10.91
N LYS A 417 -21.54 14.68 -11.18
CA LYS A 417 -22.36 15.58 -12.01
C LYS A 417 -21.89 15.65 -13.45
N LYS A 418 -20.59 15.45 -13.71
CA LYS A 418 -20.04 15.46 -15.08
C LYS A 418 -20.18 14.09 -15.72
N ASP A 419 -20.68 14.06 -16.96
CA ASP A 419 -20.71 12.87 -17.80
C ASP A 419 -19.29 12.24 -17.93
N PRO A 420 -19.14 10.90 -17.81
CA PRO A 420 -17.84 10.24 -17.90
C PRO A 420 -17.11 10.43 -19.22
N ALA A 421 -17.81 10.47 -20.36
CA ALA A 421 -17.17 10.68 -21.66
C ALA A 421 -16.66 12.12 -21.80
N VAL A 422 -17.43 13.11 -21.33
CA VAL A 422 -16.99 14.51 -21.23
C VAL A 422 -15.76 14.64 -20.32
N ARG A 423 -15.79 14.03 -19.12
CA ARG A 423 -14.65 14.03 -18.18
C ARG A 423 -13.40 13.41 -18.81
N ARG A 424 -13.52 12.24 -19.44
CA ARG A 424 -12.38 11.59 -20.15
C ARG A 424 -11.87 12.44 -21.31
N LYS A 425 -12.75 13.07 -22.12
CA LYS A 425 -12.35 13.94 -23.23
C LYS A 425 -11.58 15.18 -22.76
N GLU A 426 -12.00 15.81 -21.66
CA GLU A 426 -11.28 16.94 -21.06
C GLU A 426 -9.90 16.53 -20.51
N LEU A 427 -9.81 15.40 -19.81
CA LEU A 427 -8.54 14.87 -19.30
C LEU A 427 -7.59 14.50 -20.44
N TRP A 428 -8.08 13.77 -21.45
CA TRP A 428 -7.31 13.40 -22.64
C TRP A 428 -6.80 14.63 -23.39
N LYS A 429 -7.63 15.66 -23.62
CA LYS A 429 -7.21 16.90 -24.29
C LYS A 429 -5.99 17.57 -23.63
N GLY A 430 -5.84 17.46 -22.31
CA GLY A 430 -4.68 18.01 -21.59
C GLY A 430 -3.43 17.12 -21.64
N LEU A 431 -3.59 15.81 -21.84
CA LEU A 431 -2.50 14.83 -21.93
C LEU A 431 -2.01 14.58 -23.35
N GLN A 432 -2.90 14.68 -24.33
CA GLN A 432 -2.70 14.20 -25.69
C GLN A 432 -1.37 14.65 -26.31
N PRO A 433 -0.98 15.95 -26.31
CA PRO A 433 0.28 16.37 -26.93
C PRO A 433 1.51 15.68 -26.33
N THR A 434 1.54 15.53 -25.00
CA THR A 434 2.65 14.90 -24.27
C THR A 434 2.70 13.39 -24.49
N ILE A 435 1.54 12.73 -24.56
CA ILE A 435 1.45 11.28 -24.81
C ILE A 435 1.78 10.96 -26.27
N GLU A 436 1.32 11.77 -27.23
CA GLU A 436 1.67 11.62 -28.64
C GLU A 436 3.16 11.87 -28.90
N ALA A 437 3.77 12.85 -28.22
CA ALA A 437 5.23 13.06 -28.26
C ALA A 437 6.00 11.83 -27.73
N MET A 438 5.61 11.31 -26.56
CA MET A 438 6.22 10.10 -25.98
C MET A 438 6.06 8.88 -26.90
N CYS A 439 4.89 8.72 -27.55
CA CYS A 439 4.66 7.65 -28.53
C CYS A 439 5.48 7.82 -29.82
N THR A 440 5.83 9.06 -30.19
CA THR A 440 6.69 9.37 -31.33
C THR A 440 8.14 9.03 -31.03
N GLU A 441 8.63 9.38 -29.83
CA GLU A 441 10.01 9.18 -29.39
C GLU A 441 10.32 7.70 -29.10
N HIS A 442 9.40 6.98 -28.44
CA HIS A 442 9.65 5.62 -27.92
C HIS A 442 8.84 4.52 -28.63
N ALA A 443 8.45 4.72 -29.89
CA ALA A 443 7.58 3.79 -30.63
C ALA A 443 8.08 2.33 -30.61
N ALA A 444 9.39 2.12 -30.82
CA ALA A 444 10.01 0.80 -30.87
C ALA A 444 10.04 0.09 -29.50
N GLU A 445 10.32 0.82 -28.42
CA GLU A 445 10.31 0.31 -27.04
C GLU A 445 8.88 -0.05 -26.59
N LEU A 446 7.91 0.81 -26.90
CA LEU A 446 6.50 0.55 -26.65
C LEU A 446 6.04 -0.73 -27.36
N LEU A 447 6.37 -0.90 -28.65
CA LEU A 447 6.02 -2.10 -29.42
C LEU A 447 6.65 -3.39 -28.85
N ARG A 448 7.85 -3.33 -28.28
CA ARG A 448 8.47 -4.50 -27.59
C ARG A 448 7.89 -4.77 -26.20
N SER A 449 7.13 -3.83 -25.64
CA SER A 449 6.48 -3.99 -24.32
C SER A 449 5.08 -4.60 -24.39
N LYS A 450 4.79 -5.50 -23.45
CA LYS A 450 3.43 -6.06 -23.28
C LYS A 450 2.39 -4.97 -23.01
N MET A 451 2.74 -3.98 -22.19
CA MET A 451 1.84 -2.87 -21.84
C MET A 451 2.00 -1.68 -22.80
N GLY A 452 3.24 -1.33 -23.16
CA GLY A 452 3.52 -0.22 -24.06
C GLY A 452 2.79 -0.35 -25.40
N GLY A 453 2.77 -1.55 -26.00
CA GLY A 453 2.08 -1.78 -27.28
C GLY A 453 0.56 -1.72 -27.17
N HIS A 454 -0.01 -1.91 -25.97
CA HIS A 454 -1.43 -1.64 -25.72
C HIS A 454 -1.70 -0.14 -25.57
N VAL A 455 -0.82 0.60 -24.87
CA VAL A 455 -0.92 2.07 -24.77
C VAL A 455 -0.81 2.71 -26.15
N LEU A 456 0.25 2.39 -26.90
CA LEU A 456 0.45 2.89 -28.26
C LEU A 456 -0.75 2.55 -29.15
N TYR A 457 -1.30 1.33 -29.05
CA TYR A 457 -2.48 0.95 -29.83
C TYR A 457 -3.71 1.83 -29.53
N GLU A 458 -4.04 2.08 -28.26
CA GLU A 458 -5.21 2.92 -27.94
C GLU A 458 -4.95 4.40 -28.28
N VAL A 459 -3.71 4.89 -28.19
CA VAL A 459 -3.34 6.24 -28.64
C VAL A 459 -3.49 6.39 -30.16
N LEU A 460 -2.96 5.43 -30.94
CA LEU A 460 -3.10 5.42 -32.41
C LEU A 460 -4.54 5.21 -32.87
N LYS A 461 -5.39 4.61 -32.04
CA LYS A 461 -6.83 4.49 -32.28
C LYS A 461 -7.60 5.79 -31.98
N ALA A 462 -7.15 6.55 -30.99
CA ALA A 462 -7.80 7.79 -30.55
C ALA A 462 -7.28 9.07 -31.25
N THR A 463 -6.15 9.00 -31.95
CA THR A 463 -5.52 10.16 -32.57
C THR A 463 -6.07 10.52 -33.96
N GLU A 464 -6.04 11.81 -34.26
CA GLU A 464 -6.22 12.39 -35.60
C GLU A 464 -4.89 12.98 -36.14
N ASN A 465 -3.78 12.78 -35.42
CA ASN A 465 -2.48 13.36 -35.75
C ASN A 465 -1.75 12.52 -36.81
N ALA A 466 -1.84 12.96 -38.07
CA ALA A 466 -1.12 12.34 -39.19
C ALA A 466 0.41 12.36 -39.03
N GLY A 467 0.95 13.34 -38.29
CA GLY A 467 2.37 13.41 -37.94
C GLY A 467 2.80 12.24 -37.05
N LEU A 468 2.03 11.94 -36.00
CA LEU A 468 2.26 10.77 -35.14
C LEU A 468 2.21 9.45 -35.94
N LEU A 469 1.20 9.28 -36.80
CA LEU A 469 1.07 8.08 -37.65
C LEU A 469 2.30 7.90 -38.55
N THR A 470 2.79 8.99 -39.14
CA THR A 470 3.97 8.99 -40.01
C THR A 470 5.26 8.72 -39.22
N ALA A 471 5.40 9.31 -38.03
CA ALA A 471 6.60 9.14 -37.21
C ALA A 471 6.70 7.72 -36.62
N VAL A 472 5.59 7.14 -36.14
CA VAL A 472 5.55 5.73 -35.71
C VAL A 472 5.81 4.79 -36.88
N ALA A 473 5.26 5.08 -38.08
CA ALA A 473 5.59 4.33 -39.28
C ALA A 473 7.08 4.37 -39.62
N ALA A 474 7.70 5.56 -39.57
CA ALA A 474 9.14 5.73 -39.80
C ALA A 474 9.98 4.96 -38.76
N ALA A 475 9.63 5.04 -37.47
CA ALA A 475 10.31 4.32 -36.40
C ALA A 475 10.21 2.78 -36.54
N ILE A 476 9.13 2.25 -37.13
CA ILE A 476 9.00 0.81 -37.42
C ILE A 476 9.90 0.39 -38.58
N VAL A 477 10.11 1.26 -39.59
CA VAL A 477 10.95 0.98 -40.76
C VAL A 477 12.44 1.18 -40.47
N ALA A 478 12.78 2.16 -39.62
CA ALA A 478 14.15 2.48 -39.20
C ALA A 478 14.58 1.74 -37.91
N ASP A 479 13.92 0.64 -37.56
CA ASP A 479 14.23 -0.17 -36.39
C ASP A 479 15.57 -0.89 -36.55
N GLU A 480 16.59 -0.41 -35.84
CA GLU A 480 17.89 -1.07 -35.69
C GLU A 480 17.90 -1.82 -34.35
N PRO A 481 17.59 -3.14 -34.32
CA PRO A 481 17.54 -3.90 -33.08
C PRO A 481 18.93 -4.05 -32.45
N GLU A 482 18.99 -4.04 -31.11
CA GLU A 482 20.19 -4.36 -30.34
C GLU A 482 20.74 -5.76 -30.68
N GLU A 483 22.02 -6.01 -30.39
CA GLU A 483 22.68 -7.27 -30.72
C GLU A 483 21.96 -8.49 -30.10
N GLY A 484 21.44 -9.37 -30.96
CA GLY A 484 20.66 -10.55 -30.57
C GLY A 484 19.15 -10.33 -30.45
N ALA A 485 18.65 -9.11 -30.61
CA ALA A 485 17.21 -8.83 -30.67
C ALA A 485 16.65 -9.03 -32.09
N GLU A 486 15.37 -9.44 -32.18
CA GLU A 486 14.65 -9.50 -33.45
C GLU A 486 14.14 -8.10 -33.87
N PRO A 487 14.17 -7.73 -35.17
CA PRO A 487 13.54 -6.51 -35.65
C PRO A 487 12.01 -6.56 -35.45
N LEU A 488 11.36 -5.41 -35.29
CA LEU A 488 9.96 -5.27 -34.82
C LEU A 488 8.92 -6.15 -35.55
N TYR A 489 9.07 -6.33 -36.87
CA TYR A 489 8.16 -7.17 -37.66
C TYR A 489 8.25 -8.67 -37.30
N SER A 490 9.34 -9.07 -36.65
CA SER A 490 9.62 -10.43 -36.23
C SER A 490 9.70 -10.63 -34.72
N ASP A 491 9.85 -9.58 -33.89
CA ASP A 491 9.83 -9.73 -32.42
C ASP A 491 8.52 -10.36 -31.90
N VAL A 492 8.62 -11.16 -30.83
CA VAL A 492 7.55 -11.98 -30.23
C VAL A 492 6.31 -11.17 -29.82
N LEU A 493 6.48 -9.92 -29.39
CA LEU A 493 5.40 -9.05 -28.92
C LEU A 493 5.02 -8.02 -29.99
N ALA A 494 6.00 -7.36 -30.60
CA ALA A 494 5.80 -6.32 -31.59
C ALA A 494 5.03 -6.83 -32.81
N HIS A 495 5.33 -8.02 -33.36
CA HIS A 495 4.57 -8.54 -34.51
C HIS A 495 3.07 -8.72 -34.21
N LYS A 496 2.68 -8.96 -32.94
CA LYS A 496 1.26 -9.06 -32.54
C LYS A 496 0.61 -7.71 -32.32
N HIS A 497 1.34 -6.74 -31.77
CA HIS A 497 0.84 -5.37 -31.63
C HIS A 497 0.71 -4.70 -33.01
N LEU A 498 1.69 -4.86 -33.90
CA LEU A 498 1.63 -4.41 -35.30
C LEU A 498 0.43 -5.01 -36.03
N GLN A 499 0.24 -6.33 -35.99
CA GLN A 499 -0.95 -6.98 -36.57
C GLN A 499 -2.26 -6.36 -36.06
N ARG A 500 -2.36 -6.02 -34.77
CA ARG A 500 -3.56 -5.39 -34.20
C ARG A 500 -3.73 -3.93 -34.66
N MET A 501 -2.64 -3.16 -34.67
CA MET A 501 -2.65 -1.76 -35.09
C MET A 501 -3.03 -1.60 -36.56
N LEU A 502 -2.55 -2.49 -37.43
CA LEU A 502 -2.87 -2.49 -38.86
C LEU A 502 -4.35 -2.74 -39.16
N LYS A 503 -5.03 -3.52 -38.32
CA LYS A 503 -6.47 -3.80 -38.48
C LYS A 503 -7.35 -2.67 -37.97
N ASP A 504 -7.11 -2.20 -36.75
CA ASP A 504 -8.07 -1.36 -36.03
C ASP A 504 -7.66 0.13 -35.91
N THR A 505 -6.59 0.57 -36.57
CA THR A 505 -6.08 1.96 -36.52
C THR A 505 -5.68 2.52 -37.89
N LYS A 506 -5.48 3.84 -37.95
CA LYS A 506 -5.06 4.56 -39.17
C LYS A 506 -3.58 4.32 -39.57
N LEU A 507 -2.81 3.54 -38.79
CA LEU A 507 -1.39 3.28 -39.05
C LEU A 507 -1.14 2.56 -40.38
N SER A 508 -2.09 1.73 -40.85
CA SER A 508 -1.92 0.89 -42.04
C SER A 508 -1.47 1.66 -43.29
N ALA A 509 -2.16 2.77 -43.64
CA ALA A 509 -1.80 3.55 -44.81
C ALA A 509 -0.42 4.23 -44.68
N ALA A 510 -0.09 4.73 -43.49
CA ALA A 510 1.19 5.39 -43.21
C ALA A 510 2.36 4.39 -43.28
N LEU A 511 2.24 3.23 -42.63
CA LEU A 511 3.29 2.22 -42.62
C LEU A 511 3.49 1.56 -43.99
N LEU A 512 2.42 1.30 -44.74
CA LEU A 512 2.55 0.77 -46.10
C LEU A 512 3.27 1.76 -47.04
N SER A 513 3.06 3.07 -46.84
CA SER A 513 3.72 4.11 -47.63
C SER A 513 5.19 4.31 -47.26
N ALA A 514 5.58 4.00 -46.02
CA ALA A 514 6.96 4.06 -45.55
C ALA A 514 7.79 2.81 -45.93
N LEU A 515 7.15 1.68 -46.20
CA LEU A 515 7.81 0.42 -46.51
C LEU A 515 8.31 0.35 -47.96
N SER A 516 9.62 0.11 -48.14
CA SER A 516 10.18 -0.16 -49.46
C SER A 516 9.78 -1.56 -49.97
N PRO A 517 9.74 -1.80 -51.31
CA PRO A 517 9.50 -3.13 -51.86
C PRO A 517 10.52 -4.18 -51.40
N ALA A 518 11.78 -3.79 -51.13
CA ALA A 518 12.79 -4.68 -50.59
C ALA A 518 12.43 -5.10 -49.15
N THR A 519 12.10 -4.12 -48.30
CA THR A 519 11.69 -4.33 -46.89
C THR A 519 10.46 -5.23 -46.79
N ILE A 520 9.44 -5.03 -47.64
CA ILE A 520 8.27 -5.91 -47.72
C ILE A 520 8.69 -7.34 -48.07
N GLY A 521 9.63 -7.51 -49.00
CA GLY A 521 10.20 -8.81 -49.34
C GLY A 521 10.95 -9.47 -48.18
N ASP A 522 11.69 -8.69 -47.37
CA ASP A 522 12.36 -9.20 -46.16
C ASP A 522 11.35 -9.66 -45.10
N TRP A 523 10.29 -8.86 -44.88
CA TRP A 523 9.20 -9.22 -43.97
C TRP A 523 8.48 -10.49 -44.41
N ALA A 524 8.25 -10.67 -45.72
CA ALA A 524 7.64 -11.88 -46.28
C ALA A 524 8.49 -13.14 -46.13
N ALA A 525 9.82 -13.00 -46.02
CA ALA A 525 10.75 -14.11 -45.77
C ALA A 525 10.81 -14.54 -44.29
N SER A 526 10.20 -13.78 -43.38
CA SER A 526 10.08 -14.08 -41.95
C SER A 526 8.68 -14.55 -41.60
N ASN A 527 8.55 -15.68 -40.90
CA ASN A 527 7.28 -16.27 -40.49
C ASN A 527 6.36 -15.25 -39.77
N ARG A 528 6.92 -14.46 -38.86
CA ARG A 528 6.18 -13.44 -38.10
C ARG A 528 5.97 -12.16 -38.93
N GLY A 529 6.95 -11.75 -39.73
CA GLY A 529 6.80 -10.63 -40.66
C GLY A 529 5.70 -10.85 -41.68
N ALA A 530 5.57 -12.06 -42.20
CA ALA A 530 4.50 -12.44 -43.11
C ALA A 530 3.10 -12.36 -42.46
N PHE A 531 2.96 -12.68 -41.16
CA PHE A 531 1.70 -12.43 -40.44
C PHE A 531 1.40 -10.93 -40.29
N VAL A 532 2.41 -10.06 -40.14
CA VAL A 532 2.23 -8.60 -40.18
C VAL A 532 1.77 -8.15 -41.57
N LEU A 533 2.37 -8.68 -42.64
CA LEU A 533 1.94 -8.40 -44.03
C LEU A 533 0.50 -8.89 -44.30
N VAL A 534 0.10 -10.03 -43.76
CA VAL A 534 -1.29 -10.53 -43.83
C VAL A 534 -2.29 -9.57 -43.17
N ALA A 535 -1.90 -8.82 -42.14
CA ALA A 535 -2.80 -7.87 -41.48
C ALA A 535 -3.08 -6.60 -42.29
N PHE A 536 -2.20 -6.20 -43.22
CA PHE A 536 -2.51 -5.15 -44.19
C PHE A 536 -3.61 -5.56 -45.19
N LEU A 537 -3.74 -6.86 -45.48
CA LEU A 537 -4.71 -7.39 -46.44
C LEU A 537 -6.17 -7.37 -45.94
N GLU A 538 -6.43 -6.90 -44.72
CA GLU A 538 -7.79 -6.50 -44.33
C GLU A 538 -8.23 -5.19 -45.04
N HIS A 539 -7.29 -4.47 -45.66
CA HIS A 539 -7.54 -3.28 -46.48
C HIS A 539 -7.20 -3.59 -47.95
N GLU A 540 -8.21 -3.72 -48.82
CA GLU A 540 -8.04 -4.09 -50.24
C GLU A 540 -7.01 -3.23 -51.00
N ALA A 541 -6.92 -1.93 -50.67
CA ALA A 541 -5.94 -1.01 -51.25
C ALA A 541 -4.48 -1.49 -51.08
N SER A 542 -4.18 -2.28 -50.06
CA SER A 542 -2.85 -2.81 -49.79
C SER A 542 -2.45 -3.99 -50.71
N LYS A 543 -3.42 -4.75 -51.24
CA LYS A 543 -3.15 -6.03 -51.93
C LYS A 543 -2.22 -5.85 -53.14
N LYS A 544 -2.42 -4.81 -53.95
CA LYS A 544 -1.61 -4.55 -55.17
C LYS A 544 -0.15 -4.28 -54.85
N THR A 545 0.13 -3.46 -53.83
CA THR A 545 1.50 -3.09 -53.41
C THR A 545 2.25 -4.31 -52.87
N LEU A 546 1.60 -5.07 -51.99
CA LEU A 546 2.17 -6.27 -51.39
C LEU A 546 2.40 -7.36 -52.44
N LEU A 547 1.44 -7.60 -53.33
CA LEU A 547 1.56 -8.57 -54.42
C LEU A 547 2.80 -8.31 -55.29
N SER A 548 3.03 -7.05 -55.67
CA SER A 548 4.18 -6.64 -56.49
C SER A 548 5.51 -6.91 -55.78
N ALA A 549 5.64 -6.46 -54.52
CA ALA A 549 6.86 -6.61 -53.74
C ALA A 549 7.18 -8.07 -53.39
N VAL A 550 6.17 -8.86 -53.00
CA VAL A 550 6.35 -10.29 -52.67
C VAL A 550 6.70 -11.11 -53.92
N LYS A 551 6.11 -10.82 -55.10
CA LYS A 551 6.53 -11.44 -56.38
C LYS A 551 7.99 -11.12 -56.74
N ALA A 552 8.46 -9.91 -56.46
CA ALA A 552 9.83 -9.51 -56.73
C ALA A 552 10.84 -10.20 -55.80
N LYS A 553 10.45 -10.54 -54.57
CA LYS A 553 11.28 -11.29 -53.63
C LYS A 553 11.31 -12.79 -54.00
N LYS A 554 12.47 -13.27 -54.44
CA LYS A 554 12.73 -14.71 -54.63
C LYS A 554 12.82 -15.44 -53.27
N LEU A 555 11.67 -15.73 -52.67
CA LEU A 555 11.57 -16.45 -51.39
C LEU A 555 12.12 -17.88 -51.49
N SER A 556 12.93 -18.28 -50.49
CA SER A 556 13.51 -19.63 -50.41
C SER A 556 12.46 -20.71 -50.11
N LYS A 557 12.82 -21.99 -50.28
CA LYS A 557 11.93 -23.12 -50.00
C LYS A 557 11.57 -23.20 -48.51
N GLU A 558 12.52 -22.86 -47.66
CA GLU A 558 12.41 -22.85 -46.20
C GLU A 558 11.45 -21.74 -45.76
N ALA A 559 11.60 -20.53 -46.33
CA ALA A 559 10.67 -19.42 -46.08
C ALA A 559 9.24 -19.79 -46.51
N LYS A 560 9.06 -20.38 -47.71
CA LYS A 560 7.74 -20.83 -48.20
C LYS A 560 7.10 -21.92 -47.35
N ALA A 561 7.88 -22.69 -46.58
CA ALA A 561 7.37 -23.70 -45.66
C ALA A 561 6.88 -23.12 -44.31
N GLN A 562 7.19 -21.86 -44.00
CA GLN A 562 6.76 -21.19 -42.77
C GLN A 562 5.26 -20.84 -42.84
N ALA A 563 4.53 -21.06 -41.74
CA ALA A 563 3.07 -20.93 -41.72
C ALA A 563 2.56 -19.52 -42.10
N GLY A 564 3.22 -18.46 -41.62
CA GLY A 564 2.86 -17.09 -41.96
C GLY A 564 3.13 -16.74 -43.42
N THR A 565 4.28 -17.16 -43.95
CA THR A 565 4.62 -16.96 -45.37
C THR A 565 3.69 -17.75 -46.28
N LYS A 566 3.34 -18.99 -45.93
CA LYS A 566 2.34 -19.79 -46.67
C LYS A 566 0.99 -19.08 -46.71
N LEU A 567 0.48 -18.60 -45.56
CA LEU A 567 -0.78 -17.85 -45.49
C LEU A 567 -0.75 -16.53 -46.27
N LEU A 568 0.40 -15.84 -46.29
CA LEU A 568 0.59 -14.63 -47.09
C LEU A 568 0.50 -14.93 -48.59
N LEU A 569 1.16 -15.99 -49.06
CA LEU A 569 1.11 -16.40 -50.46
C LEU A 569 -0.31 -16.85 -50.86
N GLU A 570 -0.99 -17.63 -50.01
CA GLU A 570 -2.39 -18.03 -50.20
C GLU A 570 -3.32 -16.81 -50.34
N LYS A 571 -3.21 -15.79 -49.48
CA LYS A 571 -4.02 -14.56 -49.58
C LYS A 571 -3.64 -13.63 -50.75
N LEU A 572 -2.45 -13.79 -51.31
CA LEU A 572 -1.96 -13.01 -52.46
C LEU A 572 -2.13 -13.74 -53.80
N ASP A 573 -2.64 -14.97 -53.81
CA ASP A 573 -2.77 -15.81 -55.01
C ASP A 573 -1.40 -16.10 -55.68
N LEU A 574 -0.42 -16.60 -54.89
CA LEU A 574 1.00 -16.78 -55.25
C LEU A 574 1.58 -18.20 -55.05
#